data_AF-A0A9Q0NR70-F1
#
_entry.id   AF-A0A9Q0NR70-F1
#
_cell.length_a   1.000
_cell.length_b   1.000
_cell.length_c   1.000
_cell.angle_alpha   90.00
_cell.angle_beta   90.00
_cell.angle_gamma   90.00
#
_symmetry.space_group_name_H-M   'P 1'
#
loop_
_entity.id
_entity.type
_entity.pdbx_description
1 polymer ?
#
loop_
_entity_poly.entity_id
_entity_poly.type
_entity_poly.pdbx_seq_one_letter_code
_entity_poly.pdbx_strand_id
1 'polypeptide(L)'
;MQVSSCLPNHLLSGKEGPSFRVCGAFLLPNGVVNLYERCIIACANYTEYWIRYVLCMEAYGNMDLANNALARATQVFVKRQPVIHLFAARFKEQNGDIPGARAAYRVVHAEIAPGLLEAITKHANMERRLGNLEDAFSLYEQAIGIEKGKELPLVLPALYAQYAQFIYLTSKNLLKARKVLFEALEHAQFSKLLLEALIHLETFLPQPKQIDYLDSLVDNFILTSSDSVNTASATEREELSCIFLEFLGIFGDAQSIKKAADRHAKFFLPHSISDGGLHK
;
A
#
# COMPACT_ATOMS: atom_id res chain seq x y z
N MET A 1 14.65 14.96 -25.25
CA MET A 1 14.99 13.57 -25.66
C MET A 1 14.31 12.63 -24.69
N GLN A 2 13.71 11.56 -25.23
CA GLN A 2 12.84 10.60 -24.53
C GLN A 2 13.44 10.12 -23.21
N VAL A 3 12.74 10.35 -22.11
CA VAL A 3 13.03 9.71 -20.82
C VAL A 3 12.11 8.51 -20.70
N SER A 4 12.70 7.33 -20.82
CA SER A 4 12.08 6.02 -20.63
C SER A 4 11.79 5.82 -19.15
N SER A 5 10.54 5.97 -18.75
CA SER A 5 10.04 5.57 -17.43
C SER A 5 9.76 4.06 -17.44
N CYS A 6 10.69 3.26 -16.93
CA CYS A 6 10.43 1.86 -16.58
C CYS A 6 9.88 1.79 -15.15
N LEU A 7 8.64 2.24 -14.98
CA LEU A 7 7.73 1.59 -14.04
C LEU A 7 7.42 0.20 -14.61
N PRO A 8 7.13 -0.83 -13.79
CA PRO A 8 6.40 -2.00 -14.27
C PRO A 8 4.96 -1.58 -14.58
N ASN A 9 4.79 -0.91 -15.72
CA ASN A 9 3.56 -0.91 -16.48
C ASN A 9 3.39 -2.33 -17.03
N HIS A 10 2.75 -3.21 -16.28
CA HIS A 10 1.79 -4.09 -16.91
C HIS A 10 0.50 -3.29 -17.13
N LEU A 11 0.58 -2.36 -18.09
CA LEU A 11 -0.52 -2.00 -18.97
C LEU A 11 -1.11 -3.33 -19.46
N LEU A 12 -2.44 -3.52 -19.38
CA LEU A 12 -3.33 -2.93 -20.38
C LEU A 12 -2.78 -3.15 -21.81
N SER A 13 -2.24 -4.34 -22.09
CA SER A 13 -2.45 -4.93 -23.40
C SER A 13 -3.92 -5.32 -23.43
N GLY A 14 -4.68 -4.56 -24.22
CA GLY A 14 -5.89 -5.07 -24.84
C GLY A 14 -5.53 -6.29 -25.68
N LYS A 15 -5.41 -7.44 -25.01
CA LYS A 15 -6.03 -8.63 -25.57
C LYS A 15 -7.46 -8.54 -25.11
N GLU A 16 -8.36 -8.56 -26.08
CA GLU A 16 -9.72 -9.03 -25.91
C GLU A 16 -9.66 -10.47 -25.38
N GLY A 17 -9.23 -10.65 -24.13
CA GLY A 17 -9.47 -11.85 -23.34
C GLY A 17 -10.97 -11.87 -23.10
N PRO A 18 -11.61 -13.04 -23.26
CA PRO A 18 -12.95 -13.15 -23.79
C PRO A 18 -13.82 -12.16 -23.06
N SER A 19 -14.38 -11.22 -23.83
CA SER A 19 -15.56 -10.53 -23.40
C SER A 19 -16.46 -11.61 -22.82
N PHE A 20 -16.57 -11.69 -21.50
CA PHE A 20 -17.71 -12.33 -20.85
C PHE A 20 -18.89 -11.37 -21.09
N ARG A 21 -19.16 -11.07 -22.37
CA ARG A 21 -20.51 -11.20 -22.90
C ARG A 21 -20.93 -12.59 -22.47
N VAL A 22 -21.62 -12.64 -21.33
CA VAL A 22 -22.56 -13.71 -21.04
C VAL A 22 -23.61 -13.61 -22.15
N CYS A 23 -23.24 -14.09 -23.33
CA CYS A 23 -24.14 -14.29 -24.43
C CYS A 23 -24.97 -15.50 -24.05
N GLY A 24 -26.22 -15.25 -23.72
CA GLY A 24 -27.30 -16.19 -23.99
C GLY A 24 -27.33 -17.44 -23.12
N ALA A 25 -27.60 -17.26 -21.84
CA ALA A 25 -28.63 -18.10 -21.23
C ALA A 25 -29.50 -17.17 -20.38
N PHE A 26 -30.74 -16.97 -20.83
CA PHE A 26 -31.84 -16.50 -19.99
C PHE A 26 -32.07 -17.54 -18.89
N LEU A 27 -31.14 -17.65 -17.93
CA LEU A 27 -31.49 -18.19 -16.64
C LEU A 27 -32.38 -17.12 -16.02
N LEU A 28 -33.64 -17.48 -15.80
CA LEU A 28 -34.54 -16.67 -14.97
C LEU A 28 -33.75 -16.27 -13.71
N PRO A 29 -33.86 -15.02 -13.23
CA PRO A 29 -33.10 -14.53 -12.07
C PRO A 29 -33.06 -15.53 -10.89
N ASN A 30 -34.16 -16.28 -10.72
CA ASN A 30 -34.33 -17.32 -9.71
C ASN A 30 -33.34 -18.50 -9.84
N GLY A 31 -32.95 -18.91 -11.05
CA GLY A 31 -32.00 -20.01 -11.28
C GLY A 31 -30.59 -19.67 -10.83
N VAL A 32 -30.14 -18.43 -11.08
CA VAL A 32 -28.83 -17.95 -10.64
C VAL A 32 -28.78 -17.81 -9.12
N VAL A 33 -29.82 -17.25 -8.51
CA VAL A 33 -29.95 -17.15 -7.04
C VAL A 33 -29.86 -18.53 -6.39
N ASN A 34 -30.63 -19.51 -6.90
CA ASN A 34 -30.61 -20.88 -6.37
C ASN A 34 -29.22 -21.54 -6.45
N LEU A 35 -28.45 -21.25 -7.50
CA LEU A 35 -27.08 -21.75 -7.62
C LEU A 35 -26.17 -21.17 -6.54
N TYR A 36 -26.22 -19.85 -6.33
CA TYR A 36 -25.43 -19.19 -5.31
C TYR A 36 -25.82 -19.64 -3.90
N GLU A 37 -27.12 -19.70 -3.58
CA GLU A 37 -27.60 -20.17 -2.26
C GLU A 37 -27.11 -21.60 -1.97
N ARG A 38 -27.12 -22.50 -2.96
CA ARG A 38 -26.56 -23.86 -2.79
C ARG A 38 -25.04 -23.84 -2.63
N CYS A 39 -24.35 -22.99 -3.38
CA CYS A 39 -22.89 -22.87 -3.32
C CYS A 39 -22.42 -22.38 -1.95
N ILE A 40 -23.04 -21.33 -1.41
CA ILE A 40 -22.62 -20.76 -0.12
C ILE A 40 -22.90 -21.66 1.07
N ILE A 41 -23.76 -22.68 0.96
CA ILE A 41 -23.91 -23.71 2.02
C ILE A 41 -22.57 -24.42 2.25
N ALA A 42 -21.89 -24.82 1.18
CA ALA A 42 -20.58 -25.48 1.28
C ALA A 42 -19.43 -24.47 1.43
N CYS A 43 -19.57 -23.28 0.83
CA CYS A 43 -18.50 -22.29 0.73
C CYS A 43 -18.65 -21.11 1.71
N ALA A 44 -19.44 -21.25 2.78
CA ALA A 44 -19.82 -20.14 3.66
C ALA A 44 -18.62 -19.39 4.27
N ASN A 45 -17.49 -20.06 4.49
CA ASN A 45 -16.30 -19.47 5.12
C ASN A 45 -15.34 -18.79 4.13
N TYR A 46 -15.66 -18.80 2.83
CA TYR A 46 -14.83 -18.24 1.77
C TYR A 46 -15.38 -16.89 1.31
N THR A 47 -14.61 -15.83 1.56
CA THR A 47 -15.05 -14.44 1.31
C THR A 47 -15.31 -14.18 -0.17
N GLU A 48 -14.51 -14.76 -1.05
CA GLU A 48 -14.58 -14.59 -2.50
C GLU A 48 -15.91 -15.06 -3.10
N TYR A 49 -16.55 -16.08 -2.53
CA TYR A 49 -17.85 -16.56 -3.01
C TYR A 49 -18.99 -15.63 -2.60
N TRP A 50 -18.92 -15.02 -1.41
CA TRP A 50 -19.85 -13.97 -1.00
C TRP A 50 -19.73 -12.73 -1.89
N ILE A 51 -18.50 -12.28 -2.17
CA ILE A 51 -18.26 -11.13 -3.06
C ILE A 51 -18.84 -11.40 -4.45
N ARG A 52 -18.58 -12.58 -5.01
CA ARG A 52 -19.14 -12.98 -6.32
C ARG A 52 -20.67 -13.01 -6.30
N TYR A 53 -21.28 -13.48 -5.20
CA TYR A 53 -22.73 -13.50 -5.07
C TYR A 53 -23.31 -12.08 -5.08
N VAL A 54 -22.77 -11.17 -4.25
CA VAL A 54 -23.21 -9.77 -4.18
C VAL A 54 -23.09 -9.07 -5.53
N LEU A 55 -21.92 -9.16 -6.17
CA LEU A 55 -21.68 -8.55 -7.49
C LEU A 55 -22.61 -9.10 -8.57
N CYS A 56 -22.90 -10.41 -8.52
CA CYS A 56 -23.83 -11.02 -9.45
C CYS A 56 -25.25 -10.46 -9.26
N MET A 57 -25.73 -10.36 -8.01
CA MET A 57 -27.06 -9.81 -7.72
C MET A 57 -27.18 -8.34 -8.12
N GLU A 58 -26.14 -7.53 -7.86
CA GLU A 58 -26.05 -6.13 -8.30
C GLU A 58 -26.13 -6.02 -9.83
N ALA A 59 -25.38 -6.85 -10.57
CA ALA A 59 -25.39 -6.85 -12.03
C ALA A 59 -26.75 -7.21 -12.64
N TYR A 60 -27.56 -8.03 -11.95
CA TYR A 60 -28.94 -8.32 -12.34
C TYR A 60 -29.95 -7.27 -11.85
N GLY A 61 -29.51 -6.20 -11.19
CA GLY A 61 -30.36 -5.15 -10.64
C GLY A 61 -31.13 -5.55 -9.37
N ASN A 62 -30.79 -6.69 -8.76
CA ASN A 62 -31.47 -7.17 -7.55
C ASN A 62 -30.73 -6.71 -6.29
N MET A 63 -30.86 -5.42 -5.98
CA MET A 63 -30.16 -4.78 -4.87
C MET A 63 -30.57 -5.32 -3.51
N ASP A 64 -31.81 -5.77 -3.34
CA ASP A 64 -32.28 -6.35 -2.07
C ASP A 64 -31.54 -7.65 -1.76
N LEU A 65 -31.39 -8.54 -2.75
CA LEU A 65 -30.60 -9.77 -2.59
C LEU A 65 -29.11 -9.49 -2.42
N ALA A 66 -28.56 -8.52 -3.15
CA ALA A 66 -27.16 -8.11 -3.00
C ALA A 66 -26.87 -7.65 -1.56
N ASN A 67 -27.72 -6.77 -1.02
CA ASN A 67 -27.62 -6.28 0.35
C ASN A 67 -27.85 -7.39 1.38
N ASN A 68 -28.80 -8.31 1.14
CA ASN A 68 -29.04 -9.45 2.02
C ASN A 68 -27.81 -10.38 2.09
N ALA A 69 -27.24 -10.73 0.94
CA ALA A 69 -26.04 -11.56 0.86
C ALA A 69 -24.85 -10.88 1.57
N LEU A 70 -24.66 -9.58 1.35
CA LEU A 70 -23.61 -8.80 1.99
C LEU A 70 -23.78 -8.74 3.52
N ALA A 71 -25.01 -8.55 4.01
CA ALA A 71 -25.31 -8.56 5.44
C ALA A 71 -25.00 -9.92 6.07
N ARG A 72 -25.42 -11.03 5.44
CA ARG A 72 -25.09 -12.40 5.89
C ARG A 72 -23.58 -12.61 5.96
N ALA A 73 -22.85 -12.19 4.92
CA ALA A 73 -21.40 -12.32 4.88
C ALA A 73 -20.72 -11.54 6.02
N THR A 74 -21.07 -10.27 6.18
CA THR A 74 -20.42 -9.34 7.13
C THR A 74 -20.84 -9.54 8.58
N GLN A 75 -22.00 -10.14 8.86
CA GLN A 75 -22.55 -10.26 10.22
C GLN A 75 -22.54 -11.70 10.74
N VAL A 76 -22.63 -12.70 9.87
CA VAL A 76 -22.78 -14.11 10.28
C VAL A 76 -21.54 -14.92 9.97
N PHE A 77 -21.16 -15.02 8.69
CA PHE A 77 -20.21 -16.04 8.24
C PHE A 77 -18.75 -15.58 8.27
N VAL A 78 -18.40 -14.59 7.44
CA VAL A 78 -17.01 -14.10 7.29
C VAL A 78 -16.79 -12.78 8.02
N LYS A 79 -17.53 -12.55 9.11
CA LYS A 79 -17.57 -11.28 9.86
C LYS A 79 -16.25 -10.79 10.44
N ARG A 80 -15.24 -11.67 10.60
CA ARG A 80 -13.90 -11.32 11.08
C ARG A 80 -12.88 -11.11 9.96
N GLN A 81 -13.27 -11.25 8.69
CA GLN A 81 -12.37 -11.08 7.55
C GLN A 81 -12.36 -9.62 7.10
N PRO A 82 -11.23 -8.87 7.14
CA PRO A 82 -11.20 -7.48 6.71
C PRO A 82 -11.69 -7.28 5.27
N VAL A 83 -11.37 -8.23 4.39
CA VAL A 83 -11.67 -8.17 2.94
C VAL A 83 -13.17 -7.98 2.67
N ILE A 84 -14.06 -8.69 3.36
CA ILE A 84 -15.51 -8.55 3.11
C ILE A 84 -16.02 -7.17 3.56
N HIS A 85 -15.45 -6.60 4.62
CA HIS A 85 -15.87 -5.29 5.13
C HIS A 85 -15.33 -4.15 4.29
N LEU A 86 -14.11 -4.26 3.77
CA LEU A 86 -13.57 -3.32 2.79
C LEU A 86 -14.37 -3.37 1.48
N PHE A 87 -14.78 -4.56 1.03
CA PHE A 87 -15.71 -4.72 -0.08
C PHE A 87 -17.06 -4.06 0.23
N ALA A 88 -17.63 -4.31 1.41
CA ALA A 88 -18.90 -3.72 1.82
C ALA A 88 -18.85 -2.19 1.83
N ALA A 89 -17.77 -1.60 2.31
CA ALA A 89 -17.59 -0.15 2.32
C ALA A 89 -17.61 0.43 0.90
N ARG A 90 -16.86 -0.20 -0.02
CA ARG A 90 -16.80 0.22 -1.42
C ARG A 90 -18.12 0.03 -2.15
N PHE A 91 -18.79 -1.10 -1.95
CA PHE A 91 -20.09 -1.40 -2.53
C PHE A 91 -21.14 -0.37 -2.12
N LYS A 92 -21.18 0.00 -0.84
CA LYS A 92 -22.11 1.01 -0.33
C LYS A 92 -21.79 2.41 -0.86
N GLU A 93 -20.51 2.77 -0.93
CA GLU A 93 -20.09 4.04 -1.54
C GLU A 93 -20.55 4.13 -3.00
N GLN A 94 -20.35 3.07 -3.79
CA GLN A 94 -20.76 3.02 -5.20
C GLN A 94 -22.27 3.17 -5.40
N ASN A 95 -23.06 2.67 -4.44
CA ASN A 95 -24.51 2.73 -4.44
C ASN A 95 -25.08 3.96 -3.71
N GLY A 96 -24.22 4.91 -3.28
CA GLY A 96 -24.62 6.17 -2.66
C GLY A 96 -24.90 6.10 -1.15
N ASP A 97 -24.78 4.93 -0.52
CA ASP A 97 -24.90 4.75 0.94
C ASP A 97 -23.59 5.13 1.65
N ILE A 98 -23.30 6.42 1.69
CA ILE A 98 -22.11 6.97 2.37
C ILE A 98 -22.11 6.67 3.89
N PRO A 99 -23.23 6.84 4.63
CA PRO A 99 -23.27 6.49 6.06
C PRO A 99 -22.93 5.01 6.31
N GLY A 100 -23.48 4.11 5.50
CA GLY A 100 -23.19 2.69 5.61
C GLY A 100 -21.76 2.33 5.20
N ALA A 101 -21.17 3.05 4.26
CA ALA A 101 -19.75 2.89 3.89
C ALA A 101 -18.81 3.28 5.04
N ARG A 102 -19.04 4.44 5.66
CA ARG A 102 -18.31 4.88 6.87
C ARG A 102 -18.50 3.91 8.03
N ALA A 103 -19.71 3.39 8.23
CA ALA A 103 -19.97 2.39 9.26
C ALA A 103 -19.17 1.09 9.03
N ALA A 104 -19.04 0.63 7.79
CA ALA A 104 -18.21 -0.53 7.46
C ALA A 104 -16.72 -0.29 7.78
N TYR A 105 -16.17 0.88 7.42
CA TYR A 105 -14.81 1.24 7.80
C TYR A 105 -14.62 1.30 9.32
N ARG A 106 -15.58 1.87 10.05
CA ARG A 106 -15.53 1.96 11.52
C ARG A 106 -15.42 0.58 12.17
N VAL A 107 -16.16 -0.41 11.67
CA VAL A 107 -16.06 -1.79 12.16
C VAL A 107 -14.65 -2.35 11.94
N VAL A 108 -14.04 -2.09 10.77
CA VAL A 108 -12.67 -2.54 10.50
C VAL A 108 -11.67 -1.91 11.48
N HIS A 109 -11.75 -0.60 11.66
CA HIS A 109 -10.82 0.16 12.51
C HIS A 109 -10.97 -0.17 14.00
N ALA A 110 -12.18 -0.46 14.47
CA ALA A 110 -12.45 -0.70 15.89
C ALA A 110 -12.33 -2.16 16.31
N GLU A 111 -12.79 -3.11 15.48
CA GLU A 111 -13.05 -4.48 15.93
C GLU A 111 -12.31 -5.57 15.17
N ILE A 112 -11.95 -5.34 13.91
CA ILE A 112 -11.46 -6.41 13.03
C ILE A 112 -9.96 -6.32 12.83
N ALA A 113 -9.46 -5.18 12.40
CA ALA A 113 -8.05 -4.99 12.12
C ALA A 113 -7.63 -3.53 12.38
N PRO A 114 -7.56 -3.10 13.66
CA PRO A 114 -7.09 -1.77 14.02
C PRO A 114 -5.67 -1.51 13.48
N GLY A 115 -5.48 -0.42 12.76
CA GLY A 115 -4.19 -0.07 12.15
C GLY A 115 -3.92 -0.73 10.79
N LEU A 116 -4.88 -1.45 10.20
CA LEU A 116 -4.74 -2.01 8.86
C LEU A 116 -4.56 -0.89 7.82
N LEU A 117 -3.35 -0.77 7.27
CA LEU A 117 -2.97 0.27 6.33
C LEU A 117 -3.90 0.35 5.11
N GLU A 118 -4.30 -0.80 4.57
CA GLU A 118 -5.23 -0.86 3.45
C GLU A 118 -6.59 -0.22 3.79
N ALA A 119 -7.11 -0.45 4.99
CA ALA A 119 -8.38 0.11 5.43
C ALA A 119 -8.31 1.63 5.58
N ILE A 120 -7.22 2.13 6.17
CA ILE A 120 -6.98 3.56 6.37
C ILE A 120 -6.89 4.26 5.01
N THR A 121 -6.05 3.73 4.11
CA THR A 121 -5.86 4.29 2.78
C THR A 121 -7.15 4.29 1.96
N LYS A 122 -7.94 3.20 1.98
CA LYS A 122 -9.21 3.17 1.25
C LYS A 122 -10.25 4.14 1.84
N HIS A 123 -10.31 4.27 3.18
CA HIS A 123 -11.22 5.18 3.86
C HIS A 123 -10.86 6.65 3.58
N ALA A 124 -9.59 7.03 3.73
CA ALA A 124 -9.11 8.38 3.42
C ALA A 124 -9.36 8.74 1.94
N ASN A 125 -9.16 7.80 1.03
CA ASN A 125 -9.45 7.99 -0.38
C ASN A 125 -10.95 8.18 -0.67
N MET A 126 -11.84 7.56 0.11
CA MET A 126 -13.29 7.80 0.03
C MET A 126 -13.61 9.22 0.50
N GLU A 127 -13.15 9.62 1.68
CA GLU A 127 -13.40 10.98 2.20
C GLU A 127 -12.88 12.07 1.25
N ARG A 128 -11.71 11.85 0.64
CA ARG A 128 -11.20 12.71 -0.43
C ARG A 128 -12.15 12.80 -1.62
N ARG A 129 -12.72 11.68 -2.09
CA ARG A 129 -13.69 11.68 -3.21
C ARG A 129 -14.97 12.43 -2.87
N LEU A 130 -15.34 12.45 -1.59
CA LEU A 130 -16.49 13.19 -1.07
C LEU A 130 -16.19 14.67 -0.82
N GLY A 131 -14.95 15.12 -1.01
CA GLY A 131 -14.52 16.51 -0.76
C GLY A 131 -14.08 16.78 0.68
N ASN A 132 -14.09 15.78 1.56
CA ASN A 132 -13.72 15.92 2.97
C ASN A 132 -12.22 15.66 3.16
N LEU A 133 -11.38 16.56 2.63
CA LEU A 133 -9.93 16.37 2.66
C LEU A 133 -9.36 16.38 4.08
N GLU A 134 -9.88 17.23 4.97
CA GLU A 134 -9.45 17.29 6.37
C GLU A 134 -9.79 16.00 7.15
N ASP A 135 -10.95 15.40 6.88
CA ASP A 135 -11.31 14.10 7.46
C ASP A 135 -10.37 13.00 6.95
N ALA A 136 -9.98 13.06 5.67
CA ALA A 136 -9.01 12.13 5.10
C ALA A 136 -7.63 12.24 5.77
N PHE A 137 -7.17 13.46 6.06
CA PHE A 137 -5.93 13.67 6.83
C PHE A 137 -6.05 13.17 8.27
N SER A 138 -7.17 13.49 8.92
CA SER A 138 -7.43 13.08 10.30
C SER A 138 -7.40 11.56 10.47
N LEU A 139 -7.84 10.79 9.47
CA LEU A 139 -7.77 9.32 9.49
C LEU A 139 -6.33 8.79 9.58
N TYR A 140 -5.39 9.38 8.84
CA TYR A 140 -3.98 9.01 8.95
C TYR A 140 -3.38 9.45 10.28
N GLU A 141 -3.68 10.67 10.73
CA GLU A 141 -3.16 11.23 11.98
C GLU A 141 -3.63 10.41 13.20
N GLN A 142 -4.90 10.00 13.22
CA GLN A 142 -5.45 9.11 14.25
C GLN A 142 -4.76 7.74 14.23
N ALA A 143 -4.57 7.15 13.05
CA ALA A 143 -3.90 5.87 12.93
C ALA A 143 -2.43 5.93 13.40
N ILE A 144 -1.71 6.99 13.05
CA ILE A 144 -0.35 7.26 13.54
C ILE A 144 -0.35 7.41 15.07
N GLY A 145 -1.29 8.18 15.62
CA GLY A 145 -1.42 8.38 17.06
C GLY A 145 -1.66 7.07 17.83
N ILE A 146 -2.52 6.20 17.31
CA ILE A 146 -2.78 4.87 17.89
C ILE A 146 -1.53 4.00 17.81
N GLU A 147 -0.85 3.97 16.67
CA GLU A 147 0.32 3.11 16.46
C GLU A 147 1.51 3.55 17.33
N LYS A 148 1.72 4.87 17.50
CA LYS A 148 2.74 5.41 18.43
C LYS A 148 2.57 4.91 19.87
N GLY A 149 1.32 4.62 20.29
CA GLY A 149 1.02 4.15 21.65
C GLY A 149 1.27 2.65 21.87
N LYS A 150 1.65 1.89 20.84
CA LYS A 150 1.88 0.45 20.94
C LYS A 150 3.32 0.15 21.37
N GLU A 151 3.52 -0.94 22.09
CA GLU A 151 4.85 -1.42 22.51
C GLU A 151 5.76 -1.73 21.32
N LEU A 152 5.20 -2.24 20.22
CA LEU A 152 5.93 -2.56 18.99
C LEU A 152 5.22 -1.96 17.77
N PRO A 153 5.59 -0.73 17.35
CA PRO A 153 4.91 0.02 16.30
C PRO A 153 5.34 -0.43 14.88
N LEU A 154 5.05 -1.69 14.51
CA LEU A 154 5.55 -2.31 13.28
C LEU A 154 5.08 -1.61 11.98
N VAL A 155 3.87 -1.06 11.97
CA VAL A 155 3.31 -0.43 10.76
C VAL A 155 3.51 1.09 10.71
N LEU A 156 4.12 1.67 11.75
CA LEU A 156 4.30 3.13 11.87
C LEU A 156 5.11 3.75 10.72
N PRO A 157 6.28 3.19 10.30
CA PRO A 157 7.00 3.74 9.16
C PRO A 157 6.16 3.76 7.88
N ALA A 158 5.37 2.70 7.65
CA ALA A 158 4.52 2.59 6.47
C ALA A 158 3.36 3.59 6.50
N LEU A 159 2.76 3.84 7.67
CA LEU A 159 1.73 4.86 7.85
C LEU A 159 2.25 6.26 7.50
N TYR A 160 3.44 6.62 7.98
CA TYR A 160 4.05 7.91 7.67
C TYR A 160 4.37 8.06 6.18
N ALA A 161 4.99 7.05 5.57
CA ALA A 161 5.32 7.08 4.15
C ALA A 161 4.06 7.25 3.28
N GLN A 162 3.01 6.48 3.57
CA GLN A 162 1.73 6.59 2.87
C GLN A 162 1.02 7.91 3.13
N TYR A 163 1.05 8.44 4.36
CA TYR A 163 0.43 9.72 4.68
C TYR A 163 1.11 10.88 3.93
N ALA A 164 2.44 10.91 3.93
CA ALA A 164 3.21 11.92 3.19
C ALA A 164 2.93 11.86 1.69
N GLN A 165 2.90 10.65 1.12
CA GLN A 165 2.52 10.45 -0.29
C GLN A 165 1.09 10.95 -0.56
N PHE A 166 0.14 10.63 0.31
CA PHE A 166 -1.25 11.08 0.20
C PHE A 166 -1.35 12.61 0.23
N ILE A 167 -0.68 13.28 1.18
CA ILE A 167 -0.63 14.76 1.25
C ILE A 167 -0.12 15.33 -0.07
N TYR A 168 1.02 14.82 -0.57
CA TYR A 168 1.61 15.32 -1.79
C TYR A 168 0.69 15.13 -3.01
N LEU A 169 0.11 13.95 -3.17
CA LEU A 169 -0.73 13.65 -4.33
C LEU A 169 -2.05 14.43 -4.34
N THR A 170 -2.62 14.69 -3.16
CA THR A 170 -3.95 15.29 -3.04
C THR A 170 -3.93 16.82 -2.91
N SER A 171 -2.93 17.37 -2.22
CA SER A 171 -2.86 18.81 -1.92
C SER A 171 -1.65 19.52 -2.56
N LYS A 172 -0.73 18.76 -3.17
CA LYS A 172 0.56 19.28 -3.68
C LYS A 172 1.40 20.01 -2.62
N ASN A 173 1.10 19.81 -1.35
CA ASN A 173 1.82 20.42 -0.25
C ASN A 173 3.07 19.62 0.12
N LEU A 174 4.15 19.89 -0.62
CA LEU A 174 5.46 19.25 -0.42
C LEU A 174 6.03 19.52 0.98
N LEU A 175 5.83 20.72 1.53
CA LEU A 175 6.36 21.09 2.85
C LEU A 175 5.67 20.31 3.98
N LYS A 176 4.34 20.15 3.92
CA LYS A 176 3.59 19.33 4.88
C LYS A 176 3.99 17.86 4.76
N ALA A 177 4.10 17.33 3.55
CA ALA A 177 4.57 15.96 3.33
C ALA A 177 5.98 15.72 3.90
N ARG A 178 6.90 16.67 3.69
CA ARG A 178 8.27 16.61 4.25
C ARG A 178 8.25 16.59 5.77
N LYS A 179 7.47 17.49 6.38
CA LYS A 179 7.34 17.58 7.84
C LYS A 179 6.88 16.25 8.44
N VAL A 180 5.89 15.60 7.82
CA VAL A 180 5.38 14.28 8.24
C VAL A 180 6.47 13.20 8.17
N LEU A 181 7.27 13.17 7.10
CA LEU A 181 8.36 12.19 7.00
C LEU A 181 9.49 12.46 7.99
N PHE A 182 9.79 13.71 8.31
CA PHE A 182 10.80 14.06 9.32
C PHE A 182 10.33 13.69 10.73
N GLU A 183 9.06 13.90 11.05
CA GLU A 183 8.48 13.41 12.31
C GLU A 183 8.58 11.87 12.42
N ALA A 184 8.51 11.16 11.30
CA ALA A 184 8.70 9.71 11.29
C ALA A 184 10.12 9.30 11.70
N LEU A 185 11.15 10.07 11.35
CA LEU A 185 12.55 9.77 11.70
C LEU A 185 12.80 9.88 13.21
N GLU A 186 11.98 10.65 13.94
CA GLU A 186 12.10 10.81 15.40
C GLU A 186 11.41 9.67 16.19
N HIS A 187 10.42 9.01 15.58
CA HIS A 187 9.51 8.11 16.28
C HIS A 187 9.46 6.68 15.73
N ALA A 188 9.99 6.45 14.54
CA ALA A 188 9.89 5.18 13.85
C ALA A 188 11.28 4.65 13.50
N GLN A 189 11.42 3.32 13.48
CA GLN A 189 12.63 2.68 12.98
C GLN A 189 12.78 2.96 11.47
N PHE A 190 14.03 3.10 11.03
CA PHE A 190 14.31 3.27 9.62
C PHE A 190 13.89 2.02 8.86
N SER A 191 13.09 2.23 7.82
CA SER A 191 12.68 1.18 6.89
C SER A 191 13.02 1.65 5.48
N LYS A 192 13.24 0.69 4.57
CA LYS A 192 13.42 1.00 3.15
C LYS A 192 12.31 1.93 2.65
N LEU A 193 11.06 1.59 2.96
CA LEU A 193 9.88 2.36 2.54
C LEU A 193 9.93 3.83 2.99
N LEU A 194 10.32 4.09 4.24
CA LEU A 194 10.40 5.46 4.76
C LEU A 194 11.52 6.26 4.08
N LEU A 195 12.69 5.67 3.91
CA LEU A 195 13.85 6.33 3.29
C LEU A 195 13.64 6.53 1.79
N GLU A 196 13.05 5.56 1.10
CA GLU A 196 12.63 5.69 -0.30
C GLU A 196 11.63 6.83 -0.48
N ALA A 197 10.63 6.95 0.40
CA ALA A 197 9.67 8.05 0.36
C ALA A 197 10.36 9.42 0.55
N LEU A 198 11.34 9.52 1.44
CA LEU A 198 12.15 10.72 1.64
C LEU A 198 12.97 11.10 0.41
N ILE A 199 13.71 10.14 -0.16
CA ILE A 199 14.53 10.35 -1.37
C ILE A 199 13.63 10.79 -2.52
N HIS A 200 12.51 10.10 -2.74
CA HIS A 200 11.56 10.42 -3.79
C HIS A 200 10.94 11.81 -3.59
N LEU A 201 10.57 12.20 -2.36
CA LEU A 201 10.05 13.54 -2.08
C LEU A 201 11.10 14.62 -2.37
N GLU A 202 12.35 14.38 -2.01
CA GLU A 202 13.45 15.32 -2.24
C GLU A 202 13.64 15.61 -3.74
N THR A 203 13.30 14.69 -4.64
CA THR A 203 13.36 14.94 -6.11
C THR A 203 12.50 16.13 -6.55
N PHE A 204 11.34 16.35 -5.91
CA PHE A 204 10.40 17.42 -6.24
C PHE A 204 10.69 18.75 -5.54
N LEU A 205 11.53 18.75 -4.49
CA LEU A 205 11.85 19.97 -3.75
C LEU A 205 12.80 20.89 -4.54
N PRO A 206 12.76 22.21 -4.34
CA PRO A 206 13.72 23.13 -4.97
C PRO A 206 15.17 22.81 -4.57
N GLN A 207 16.13 23.23 -5.40
CA GLN A 207 17.55 23.21 -5.05
C GLN A 207 17.86 24.22 -3.91
N PRO A 208 18.88 23.99 -3.08
CA PRO A 208 19.79 22.82 -3.08
C PRO A 208 19.16 21.58 -2.42
N LYS A 209 19.48 20.39 -2.96
CA LYS A 209 19.09 19.12 -2.35
C LYS A 209 19.88 18.85 -1.06
N GLN A 210 19.25 18.20 -0.07
CA GLN A 210 19.89 17.77 1.17
C GLN A 210 20.67 16.45 1.01
N ILE A 211 21.63 16.41 0.08
CA ILE A 211 22.36 15.19 -0.28
C ILE A 211 23.13 14.61 0.91
N ASP A 212 23.88 15.42 1.64
CA ASP A 212 24.71 14.94 2.76
C ASP A 212 23.87 14.34 3.89
N TYR A 213 22.69 14.93 4.14
CA TYR A 213 21.76 14.44 5.12
C TYR A 213 21.15 13.10 4.70
N LEU A 214 20.68 13.00 3.44
CA LEU A 214 20.16 11.74 2.91
C LEU A 214 21.22 10.64 2.88
N ASP A 215 22.46 10.97 2.49
CA ASP A 215 23.57 10.01 2.47
C ASP A 215 23.83 9.45 3.87
N SER A 216 23.80 10.30 4.91
CA SER A 216 23.95 9.88 6.30
C SER A 216 22.85 8.91 6.76
N LEU A 217 21.60 9.15 6.35
CA LEU A 217 20.47 8.25 6.67
C LEU A 217 20.59 6.90 5.95
N VAL A 218 20.95 6.92 4.66
CA VAL A 218 21.13 5.69 3.87
C VAL A 218 22.33 4.89 4.39
N ASP A 219 23.43 5.57 4.75
CA ASP A 219 24.62 4.91 5.32
C ASP A 219 24.28 4.21 6.65
N ASN A 220 23.58 4.91 7.56
CA ASN A 220 23.11 4.32 8.81
C ASN A 220 22.22 3.07 8.56
N PHE A 221 21.29 3.16 7.62
CA PHE A 221 20.42 2.03 7.28
C PHE A 221 21.17 0.83 6.70
N ILE A 222 22.18 1.05 5.85
CA ILE A 222 23.00 -0.03 5.28
C ILE A 222 23.87 -0.69 6.35
N LEU A 223 24.40 0.09 7.30
CA LEU A 223 25.32 -0.34 8.36
C LEU A 223 24.64 -1.03 9.55
N THR A 224 23.34 -0.83 9.74
CA THR A 224 22.61 -1.44 10.86
C THR A 224 22.65 -2.97 10.74
N SER A 225 23.40 -3.64 11.63
CA SER A 225 23.62 -5.10 11.63
C SER A 225 22.31 -5.89 11.79
N SER A 226 22.19 -7.04 11.13
CA SER A 226 20.98 -7.88 11.10
C SER A 226 20.70 -8.65 12.40
N ASP A 227 21.34 -8.28 13.52
CA ASP A 227 21.32 -9.06 14.76
C ASP A 227 20.00 -8.93 15.56
N SER A 228 19.04 -8.14 15.07
CA SER A 228 17.69 -8.04 15.66
C SER A 228 16.61 -8.48 14.66
N VAL A 229 15.55 -9.10 15.20
CA VAL A 229 14.44 -9.72 14.44
C VAL A 229 13.68 -8.74 13.51
N ASN A 230 13.86 -7.44 13.69
CA ASN A 230 13.19 -6.39 12.90
C ASN A 230 14.15 -5.57 12.00
N THR A 231 15.33 -6.11 11.71
CA THR A 231 16.31 -5.46 10.84
C THR A 231 16.00 -5.66 9.36
N ALA A 232 16.31 -4.65 8.54
CA ALA A 232 16.13 -4.69 7.10
C ALA A 232 16.91 -5.85 6.45
N SER A 233 16.26 -6.55 5.53
CA SER A 233 16.89 -7.63 4.78
C SER A 233 18.06 -7.12 3.93
N ALA A 234 18.99 -8.01 3.58
CA ALA A 234 20.09 -7.66 2.67
C ALA A 234 19.57 -7.11 1.33
N THR A 235 18.49 -7.70 0.80
CA THR A 235 17.80 -7.23 -0.41
C THR A 235 17.26 -5.82 -0.25
N GLU A 236 16.58 -5.50 0.86
CA GLU A 236 16.05 -4.14 1.08
C GLU A 236 17.16 -3.09 1.19
N ARG A 237 18.30 -3.44 1.82
CA ARG A 237 19.46 -2.55 1.93
C ARG A 237 20.12 -2.33 0.57
N GLU A 238 20.25 -3.37 -0.24
CA GLU A 238 20.77 -3.27 -1.61
C GLU A 238 19.86 -2.42 -2.50
N GLU A 239 18.55 -2.68 -2.48
CA GLU A 239 17.54 -1.93 -3.24
C GLU A 239 17.56 -0.44 -2.87
N LEU A 240 17.60 -0.11 -1.56
CA LEU A 240 17.71 1.29 -1.14
C LEU A 240 19.02 1.93 -1.63
N SER A 241 20.13 1.18 -1.59
CA SER A 241 21.41 1.67 -2.11
C SER A 241 21.33 1.99 -3.61
N CYS A 242 20.64 1.16 -4.40
CA CYS A 242 20.41 1.42 -5.82
C CYS A 242 19.54 2.66 -6.05
N ILE A 243 18.43 2.80 -5.31
CA ILE A 243 17.54 3.98 -5.39
C ILE A 243 18.32 5.27 -5.08
N PHE A 244 19.19 5.23 -4.07
CA PHE A 244 20.00 6.40 -3.72
C PHE A 244 21.05 6.73 -4.79
N LEU A 245 21.65 5.73 -5.44
CA LEU A 245 22.56 5.93 -6.57
C LEU A 245 21.84 6.56 -7.79
N GLU A 246 20.62 6.14 -8.09
CA GLU A 246 19.79 6.75 -9.14
C GLU A 246 19.52 8.23 -8.84
N PHE A 247 19.17 8.55 -7.59
CA PHE A 247 18.99 9.92 -7.13
C PHE A 247 20.26 10.77 -7.31
N LEU A 248 21.41 10.25 -6.86
CA LEU A 248 22.70 10.93 -7.02
C LEU A 248 23.11 11.09 -8.49
N GLY A 249 22.77 10.14 -9.36
CA GLY A 249 23.04 10.26 -10.79
C GLY A 249 22.36 11.46 -11.45
N ILE A 250 21.22 11.91 -10.91
CA ILE A 250 20.48 13.06 -11.41
C ILE A 250 20.86 14.36 -10.68
N PHE A 251 21.00 14.31 -9.35
CA PHE A 251 21.11 15.51 -8.51
C PHE A 251 22.46 15.68 -7.81
N GLY A 252 23.30 14.65 -7.78
CA GLY A 252 24.59 14.63 -7.10
C GLY A 252 25.74 15.09 -7.98
N ASP A 253 26.88 15.33 -7.32
CA ASP A 253 28.16 15.59 -7.96
C ASP A 253 28.99 14.29 -8.12
N ALA A 254 30.11 14.39 -8.83
CA ALA A 254 30.98 13.24 -9.07
C ALA A 254 31.54 12.62 -7.78
N GLN A 255 31.70 13.41 -6.71
CA GLN A 255 32.27 12.96 -5.45
C GLN A 255 31.26 12.14 -4.64
N SER A 256 30.03 12.63 -4.52
CA SER A 256 28.91 11.96 -3.85
C SER A 256 28.54 10.65 -4.57
N ILE A 257 28.48 10.65 -5.91
CA ILE A 257 28.24 9.42 -6.71
C ILE A 257 29.34 8.39 -6.43
N LYS A 258 30.62 8.80 -6.50
CA LYS A 258 31.75 7.90 -6.24
C LYS A 258 31.68 7.31 -4.83
N LYS A 259 31.44 8.15 -3.81
CA LYS A 259 31.31 7.73 -2.41
C LYS A 259 30.21 6.67 -2.23
N ALA A 260 29.03 6.91 -2.79
CA ALA A 260 27.91 5.97 -2.70
C ALA A 260 28.16 4.68 -3.48
N ALA A 261 28.81 4.76 -4.65
CA ALA A 261 29.13 3.59 -5.47
C ALA A 261 30.19 2.70 -4.80
N ASP A 262 31.24 3.29 -4.22
CA ASP A 262 32.26 2.57 -3.46
C ASP A 262 31.63 1.84 -2.24
N ARG A 263 30.69 2.50 -1.55
CA ARG A 263 29.91 1.90 -0.46
C ARG A 263 29.04 0.73 -0.95
N HIS A 264 28.30 0.90 -2.04
CA HIS A 264 27.48 -0.16 -2.63
C HIS A 264 28.34 -1.38 -3.00
N ALA A 265 29.45 -1.16 -3.70
CA ALA A 265 30.39 -2.20 -4.10
C ALA A 265 30.94 -2.97 -2.89
N LYS A 266 31.30 -2.25 -1.82
CA LYS A 266 31.82 -2.85 -0.59
C LYS A 266 30.84 -3.82 0.07
N PHE A 267 29.54 -3.49 0.08
CA PHE A 267 28.55 -4.25 0.84
C PHE A 267 27.78 -5.30 0.03
N PHE A 268 27.62 -5.11 -1.28
CA PHE A 268 26.69 -5.92 -2.08
C PHE A 268 27.32 -6.63 -3.29
N LEU A 269 28.51 -6.21 -3.75
CA LEU A 269 29.16 -6.97 -4.81
C LEU A 269 29.81 -8.24 -4.24
N PRO A 270 29.65 -9.39 -4.93
CA PRO A 270 30.38 -10.59 -4.58
C PRO A 270 31.87 -10.26 -4.57
N HIS A 271 32.55 -10.52 -3.46
CA HIS A 271 34.00 -10.55 -3.47
C HIS A 271 34.39 -11.70 -4.40
N SER A 272 34.87 -11.39 -5.61
CA SER A 272 35.49 -12.40 -6.46
C SER A 272 36.72 -12.89 -5.71
N ILE A 273 36.58 -13.98 -4.95
CA ILE A 273 37.72 -14.75 -4.48
C ILE A 273 38.23 -15.47 -5.73
N SER A 274 39.06 -14.77 -6.49
CA SER A 274 40.09 -15.39 -7.32
C SER A 274 41.13 -15.97 -6.37
N ASP A 275 40.78 -17.05 -5.67
CA ASP A 275 41.75 -17.87 -4.97
C ASP A 275 41.29 -19.32 -5.02
N GLY A 276 41.78 -19.99 -6.05
CA GLY A 276 41.46 -21.35 -6.43
C GLY A 276 42.65 -21.99 -7.12
N GLY A 277 43.80 -21.94 -6.44
CA GLY A 277 44.85 -22.95 -6.44
C GLY A 277 45.20 -23.62 -7.77
N LEU A 278 46.32 -23.15 -8.34
CA LEU A 278 47.30 -24.06 -8.91
C LEU A 278 47.68 -25.08 -7.82
N HIS A 279 47.17 -26.30 -7.90
CA HIS A 279 47.85 -27.46 -7.34
C HIS A 279 48.00 -28.51 -8.42
N LYS A 280 49.29 -28.73 -8.72
CA LYS A 280 49.83 -29.90 -9.43
C LYS A 280 49.43 -31.19 -8.74
#